data_AF-A0A0A0L1P8-F1
#
_entry.id   AF-A0A0A0L1P8-F1
#
_cell.length_a   1.000
_cell.length_b   1.000
_cell.length_c   1.000
_cell.angle_alpha   90.00
_cell.angle_beta   90.00
_cell.angle_gamma   90.00
#
_symmetry.space_group_name_H-M   'P 1'
#
loop_
_entity.id
_entity.type
_entity.pdbx_description
1 polymer ?
#
loop_
_entity_poly.entity_id
_entity_poly.type
_entity_poly.pdbx_seq_one_letter_code
_entity_poly.pdbx_strand_id
1 'polypeptide(L)'
;MAFRGKEMMKKILKKVGENNLAPGVKDSLKKCIPDSKIVMGRANRGIYAGRHIRFGNRVSEDGGNKSRRNWKPNVQEKRLFSYILDRHIRVKVTTHALRCIDKAGGIDEYLLKTPYHKMDTELGLFWKSKIETLYEELGKMEVVFFSPEDEVKFEQRFKELKLSERAARREARRQMYGSSAKLNQIKEGGEKGNGSSEEAAASSEGGSHGDDSHQQWVANV
;
A
#
# COMPACT_ATOMS: atom_id res chain seq x y z
N MET A 1 -14.22 -23.42 -0.18
CA MET A 1 -13.29 -24.20 -1.02
C MET A 1 -11.84 -23.97 -0.56
N ALA A 2 -11.40 -24.57 0.55
CA ALA A 2 -10.00 -24.51 1.01
C ALA A 2 -9.27 -25.88 0.95
N PHE A 3 -9.99 -26.94 0.59
CA PHE A 3 -9.48 -28.32 0.62
C PHE A 3 -8.59 -28.71 -0.56
N ARG A 4 -8.71 -28.00 -1.70
CA ARG A 4 -7.88 -28.30 -2.89
C ARG A 4 -6.42 -27.90 -2.71
N GLY A 5 -6.06 -26.88 -1.93
CA GLY A 5 -4.68 -26.38 -1.87
C GLY A 5 -3.66 -27.43 -1.38
N LYS A 6 -3.95 -28.10 -0.25
CA LYS A 6 -3.08 -29.15 0.31
C LYS A 6 -3.04 -30.40 -0.56
N GLU A 7 -4.19 -30.81 -1.08
CA GLU A 7 -4.28 -31.97 -1.97
C GLU A 7 -3.56 -31.73 -3.30
N MET A 8 -3.68 -30.52 -3.85
CA MET A 8 -2.94 -30.09 -5.05
C MET A 8 -1.44 -30.03 -4.76
N MET A 9 -1.00 -29.48 -3.63
CA MET A 9 0.42 -29.52 -3.26
C MET A 9 0.90 -30.97 -3.08
N LYS A 10 0.14 -31.83 -2.40
CA LYS A 10 0.49 -33.25 -2.22
C LYS A 10 0.62 -33.96 -3.57
N LYS A 11 -0.26 -33.66 -4.54
CA LYS A 11 -0.16 -34.16 -5.93
C LYS A 11 1.08 -33.61 -6.65
N ILE A 12 1.38 -32.31 -6.52
CA ILE A 12 2.56 -31.68 -7.13
C ILE A 12 3.85 -32.27 -6.54
N LEU A 13 3.96 -32.36 -5.21
CA LEU A 13 5.12 -32.97 -4.53
C LEU A 13 5.30 -34.44 -4.90
N LYS A 14 4.19 -35.20 -5.03
CA LYS A 14 4.23 -36.59 -5.52
C LYS A 14 4.68 -36.69 -6.98
N LYS A 15 4.39 -35.68 -7.81
CA LYS A 15 4.74 -35.65 -9.25
C LYS A 15 6.17 -35.15 -9.50
N VAL A 16 6.59 -34.12 -8.79
CA VAL A 16 7.91 -33.47 -8.94
C VAL A 16 8.99 -34.22 -8.14
N GLY A 17 8.60 -34.91 -7.06
CA GLY A 17 9.54 -35.56 -6.13
C GLY A 17 10.13 -34.55 -5.16
N GLU A 18 10.18 -34.89 -3.87
CA GLU A 18 10.61 -33.95 -2.83
C GLU A 18 12.03 -33.43 -3.05
N ASN A 19 12.92 -34.17 -3.70
CA ASN A 19 14.32 -33.79 -3.86
C ASN A 19 14.60 -32.90 -5.08
N ASN A 20 13.64 -32.72 -6.01
CA ASN A 20 13.83 -31.94 -7.24
C ASN A 20 13.42 -30.47 -7.12
N LEU A 21 12.92 -30.02 -5.96
CA LEU A 21 12.62 -28.61 -5.74
C LEU A 21 13.89 -27.85 -5.34
N ALA A 22 14.14 -26.73 -6.03
CA ALA A 22 15.22 -25.82 -5.68
C ALA A 22 15.17 -25.39 -4.20
N PRO A 23 16.32 -25.26 -3.53
CA PRO A 23 16.39 -24.85 -2.13
C PRO A 23 15.74 -23.46 -1.99
N GLY A 24 14.68 -23.37 -1.18
CA GLY A 24 13.88 -22.16 -0.98
C GLY A 24 12.47 -22.21 -1.58
N VAL A 25 12.25 -22.91 -2.70
CA VAL A 25 10.90 -23.05 -3.30
C VAL A 25 9.96 -23.85 -2.40
N LYS A 26 10.52 -24.82 -1.66
CA LYS A 26 9.76 -25.57 -0.64
C LYS A 26 9.24 -24.66 0.47
N ASP A 27 10.04 -23.70 0.91
CA ASP A 27 9.69 -22.85 2.05
C ASP A 27 8.73 -21.72 1.63
N SER A 28 8.85 -21.22 0.40
CA SER A 28 7.83 -20.33 -0.18
C SER A 28 6.48 -21.04 -0.34
N LEU A 29 6.46 -22.29 -0.83
CA LEU A 29 5.22 -23.07 -0.94
C LEU A 29 4.56 -23.31 0.43
N LYS A 30 5.34 -23.68 1.45
CA LYS A 30 4.83 -23.85 2.82
C LYS A 30 4.18 -22.57 3.35
N LYS A 31 4.77 -21.40 3.07
CA LYS A 31 4.24 -20.10 3.53
C LYS A 31 2.87 -19.76 2.93
N CYS A 32 2.58 -20.26 1.73
CA CYS A 32 1.32 -20.04 1.03
C CYS A 32 0.21 -21.01 1.45
N ILE A 33 0.54 -22.06 2.20
CA ILE A 33 -0.41 -23.11 2.58
C ILE A 33 -0.75 -22.99 4.05
N PRO A 34 -2.04 -23.09 4.43
CA PRO A 34 -2.44 -23.01 5.83
C PRO A 34 -1.93 -24.22 6.63
N ASP A 35 -1.24 -23.99 7.74
CA ASP A 35 -0.84 -25.05 8.66
C ASP A 35 -2.00 -25.41 9.61
N SER A 36 -3.01 -26.10 9.07
CA SER A 36 -4.19 -26.54 9.83
C SER A 36 -3.86 -27.65 10.85
N LYS A 37 -3.15 -27.35 11.94
CA LYS A 37 -3.03 -28.25 13.11
C LYS A 37 -4.15 -27.97 14.12
N ILE A 38 -5.38 -28.15 13.67
CA ILE A 38 -6.55 -27.87 14.51
C ILE A 38 -6.84 -29.05 15.42
N VAL A 39 -6.62 -28.86 16.71
CA VAL A 39 -6.93 -29.87 17.74
C VAL A 39 -8.41 -29.89 18.13
N MET A 40 -9.13 -28.79 17.90
CA MET A 40 -10.51 -28.60 18.35
C MET A 40 -11.47 -28.35 17.20
N GLY A 41 -12.49 -29.20 16.99
CA GLY A 41 -13.49 -28.98 15.94
C GLY A 41 -14.22 -27.63 16.02
N ARG A 42 -14.39 -27.07 17.22
CA ARG A 42 -14.97 -25.72 17.41
C ARG A 42 -14.12 -24.58 16.83
N ALA A 43 -12.82 -24.78 16.62
CA ALA A 43 -11.95 -23.77 16.03
C ALA A 43 -12.20 -23.59 14.53
N ASN A 44 -12.75 -24.59 13.85
CA ASN A 44 -13.12 -24.50 12.42
C ASN A 44 -14.18 -23.43 12.16
N ARG A 45 -15.00 -23.09 13.18
CA ARG A 45 -16.14 -22.18 13.09
C ARG A 45 -15.85 -20.79 13.69
N GLY A 46 -14.62 -20.50 14.11
CA GLY A 46 -14.29 -19.23 14.77
C GLY A 46 -12.83 -18.82 14.63
N ILE A 47 -12.49 -17.64 15.15
CA ILE A 47 -11.15 -17.05 15.00
C ILE A 47 -10.35 -17.28 16.28
N TYR A 48 -9.42 -18.23 16.23
CA TYR A 48 -8.64 -18.66 17.40
C TYR A 48 -7.17 -18.18 17.38
N ALA A 49 -6.67 -17.64 16.27
CA ALA A 49 -5.31 -17.09 16.14
C ALA A 49 -4.21 -18.01 16.73
N GLY A 50 -4.16 -19.28 16.31
CA GLY A 50 -3.20 -20.27 16.79
C GLY A 50 -3.39 -20.74 18.24
N ARG A 51 -4.46 -20.32 18.94
CA ARG A 51 -4.73 -20.78 20.30
C ARG A 51 -5.51 -22.08 20.30
N HIS A 52 -4.87 -23.13 20.82
CA HIS A 52 -5.47 -24.45 20.97
C HIS A 52 -5.60 -24.87 22.44
N ILE A 53 -6.40 -25.92 22.69
CA ILE A 53 -6.38 -26.59 23.99
C ILE A 53 -4.99 -27.15 24.21
N ARG A 54 -4.41 -26.87 25.38
CA ARG A 54 -3.20 -27.54 25.84
C ARG A 54 -3.59 -28.70 26.72
N PHE A 55 -2.95 -29.85 26.50
CA PHE A 55 -3.07 -31.02 27.35
C PHE A 55 -1.80 -31.16 28.19
N GLY A 56 -1.94 -31.53 29.46
CA GLY A 56 -0.80 -31.77 30.33
C GLY A 56 -1.23 -32.30 31.69
N ASN A 57 -0.38 -32.08 32.69
CA ASN A 57 -0.59 -32.57 34.04
C ASN A 57 -0.66 -31.39 35.02
N ARG A 58 -1.50 -31.52 36.04
CA ARG A 58 -1.34 -30.80 37.30
C ARG A 58 -0.44 -31.66 38.19
N VAL A 59 0.64 -31.08 38.70
CA VAL A 59 1.58 -31.72 39.62
C VAL A 59 1.28 -31.20 41.02
N SER A 60 1.16 -32.07 42.02
CA SER A 60 1.03 -31.65 43.41
C SER A 60 2.36 -31.05 43.90
N GLU A 61 2.27 -30.00 44.72
CA GLU A 61 3.43 -29.28 45.24
C GLU A 61 4.35 -30.17 46.10
N ASP A 62 3.77 -30.91 47.04
CA ASP A 62 4.57 -31.68 48.01
C ASP A 62 4.93 -33.11 47.54
N GLY A 63 4.02 -33.77 46.82
CA GLY A 63 4.12 -35.20 46.51
C GLY A 63 4.45 -35.56 45.07
N GLY A 64 4.66 -34.59 44.18
CA GLY A 64 4.94 -34.84 42.76
C GLY A 64 3.85 -35.62 41.98
N ASN A 65 2.67 -35.85 42.58
CA ASN A 65 1.58 -36.61 42.01
C ASN A 65 1.03 -35.91 40.76
N LYS A 66 0.94 -36.65 39.65
CA LYS A 66 0.55 -36.12 38.33
C LYS A 66 -0.91 -36.49 38.02
N SER A 67 -1.79 -35.49 37.96
CA SER A 67 -3.17 -35.66 37.48
C SER A 67 -3.35 -35.03 36.10
N ARG A 68 -4.01 -35.72 35.15
CA ARG A 68 -4.27 -35.17 33.81
C ARG A 68 -5.19 -33.95 33.89
N ARG A 69 -4.86 -32.89 33.16
CA ARG A 69 -5.69 -31.68 33.01
C ARG A 69 -5.60 -31.12 31.59
N ASN A 70 -6.63 -30.36 31.20
CA ASN A 70 -6.63 -29.55 30.00
C ASN A 70 -6.77 -28.06 30.33
N TRP A 71 -6.15 -27.21 29.50
CA TRP A 71 -6.30 -25.75 29.55
C TRP A 71 -7.01 -25.29 28.29
N LYS A 72 -8.20 -24.71 28.46
CA LYS A 72 -9.03 -24.21 27.35
C LYS A 72 -8.70 -22.73 27.11
N PRO A 73 -8.61 -22.28 25.84
CA PRO A 73 -8.51 -20.86 25.54
C PRO A 73 -9.79 -20.13 25.95
N ASN A 74 -9.66 -18.85 26.32
CA ASN A 74 -10.79 -17.97 26.59
C ASN A 74 -11.43 -17.54 25.26
N VAL A 75 -12.66 -17.99 25.01
CA VAL A 75 -13.41 -17.77 23.78
C VAL A 75 -14.70 -17.02 24.12
N GLN A 76 -14.94 -15.94 23.40
CA GLN A 76 -16.10 -15.07 23.57
C GLN A 76 -16.84 -14.93 22.24
N GLU A 77 -18.16 -14.84 22.28
CA GLU A 77 -18.96 -14.49 21.11
C GLU A 77 -19.07 -12.97 21.01
N LYS A 78 -18.61 -12.40 19.90
CA LYS A 78 -18.61 -10.95 19.70
C LYS A 78 -19.13 -10.59 18.30
N ARG A 79 -19.70 -9.40 18.20
CA ARG A 79 -20.10 -8.75 16.95
C ARG A 79 -18.96 -7.84 16.52
N LEU A 80 -18.31 -8.15 15.41
CA LEU A 80 -17.24 -7.34 14.82
C LEU A 80 -17.79 -6.64 13.58
N PHE A 81 -17.57 -5.34 13.46
CA PHE A 81 -17.96 -4.60 12.28
C PHE A 81 -16.94 -4.80 11.16
N SER A 82 -17.41 -5.13 9.96
CA SER A 82 -16.60 -5.23 8.74
C SER A 82 -16.92 -4.02 7.88
N TYR A 83 -15.91 -3.25 7.52
CA TYR A 83 -16.05 -2.02 6.75
C TYR A 83 -16.48 -2.33 5.32
N ILE A 84 -15.89 -3.36 4.71
CA ILE A 84 -16.20 -3.66 3.30
C ILE A 84 -17.59 -4.27 3.10
N LEU A 85 -18.12 -4.94 4.13
CA LEU A 85 -19.45 -5.54 4.08
C LEU A 85 -20.53 -4.63 4.68
N ASP A 86 -20.14 -3.47 5.22
CA ASP A 86 -20.98 -2.52 5.96
C ASP A 86 -21.95 -3.19 6.95
N ARG A 87 -21.45 -4.21 7.67
CA ARG A 87 -22.29 -5.01 8.58
C ARG A 87 -21.51 -5.65 9.70
N HIS A 88 -22.22 -5.95 10.78
CA HIS A 88 -21.68 -6.71 11.90
C HIS A 88 -21.67 -8.21 11.61
N ILE A 89 -20.51 -8.84 11.78
CA ILE A 89 -20.32 -10.29 11.73
C ILE A 89 -20.28 -10.85 13.15
N ARG A 90 -21.13 -11.83 13.44
CA ARG A 90 -21.10 -12.59 14.70
C ARG A 90 -20.12 -13.75 14.59
N VAL A 91 -19.07 -13.75 15.40
CA VAL A 91 -18.05 -14.81 15.37
C VAL A 91 -17.62 -15.16 16.80
N LYS A 92 -17.25 -16.42 17.02
CA LYS A 92 -16.54 -16.84 18.24
C LYS A 92 -15.07 -16.50 18.08
N VAL A 93 -14.56 -15.67 18.98
CA VAL A 93 -13.20 -15.12 18.91
C VAL A 93 -12.50 -15.35 20.24
N THR A 94 -11.22 -15.70 20.19
CA THR A 94 -10.41 -15.75 21.42
C THR A 94 -10.03 -14.35 21.88
N THR A 95 -9.79 -14.15 23.18
CA THR A 95 -9.32 -12.84 23.69
C THR A 95 -8.00 -12.40 23.05
N HIS A 96 -7.12 -13.35 22.71
CA HIS A 96 -5.90 -13.06 21.96
C HIS A 96 -6.20 -12.56 20.55
N ALA A 97 -7.12 -13.22 19.83
CA ALA A 97 -7.52 -12.78 18.50
C ALA A 97 -8.19 -11.40 18.52
N LEU A 98 -9.03 -11.09 19.53
CA LEU A 98 -9.59 -9.75 19.71
C LEU A 98 -8.49 -8.68 19.80
N ARG A 99 -7.49 -8.88 20.67
CA ARG A 99 -6.36 -7.96 20.78
C ARG A 99 -5.57 -7.81 19.47
N CYS A 100 -5.45 -8.89 18.69
CA CYS A 100 -4.80 -8.82 17.37
C CYS A 100 -5.64 -8.05 16.34
N ILE A 101 -6.97 -8.17 16.40
CA ILE A 101 -7.91 -7.43 15.55
C ILE A 101 -7.84 -5.95 15.88
N ASP A 102 -7.86 -5.59 17.17
CA ASP A 102 -7.74 -4.21 17.62
C ASP A 102 -6.40 -3.59 17.18
N LYS A 103 -5.29 -4.34 17.37
CA LYS A 103 -3.97 -3.92 16.89
C LYS A 103 -3.91 -3.75 15.37
N ALA A 104 -4.67 -4.58 14.64
CA ALA A 104 -4.71 -4.51 13.19
C ALA A 104 -5.58 -3.36 12.67
N GLY A 105 -6.48 -2.76 13.47
CA GLY A 105 -7.39 -1.70 13.04
C GLY A 105 -8.80 -2.18 12.67
N GLY A 106 -9.10 -3.46 12.83
CA GLY A 106 -10.41 -4.03 12.46
C GLY A 106 -10.32 -5.46 11.96
N ILE A 107 -11.48 -6.08 11.73
CA ILE A 107 -11.54 -7.48 11.29
C ILE A 107 -11.02 -7.67 9.86
N ASP A 108 -11.34 -6.74 8.96
CA ASP A 108 -10.95 -6.82 7.56
C ASP A 108 -9.43 -6.69 7.43
N GLU A 109 -8.85 -5.67 8.08
CA GLU A 109 -7.41 -5.47 8.13
C GLU A 109 -6.67 -6.64 8.78
N TYR A 110 -7.23 -7.23 9.84
CA TYR A 110 -6.66 -8.43 10.45
C TYR A 110 -6.61 -9.60 9.46
N LEU A 111 -7.69 -9.84 8.71
CA LEU A 111 -7.77 -10.93 7.75
C LEU A 111 -6.79 -10.71 6.58
N LEU A 112 -6.67 -9.47 6.09
CA LEU A 112 -5.73 -9.10 5.01
C LEU A 112 -4.26 -9.22 5.46
N LYS A 113 -3.91 -8.65 6.62
CA LYS A 113 -2.53 -8.63 7.14
C LYS A 113 -2.04 -10.02 7.57
N THR A 114 -2.94 -10.91 7.99
CA THR A 114 -2.54 -12.23 8.48
C THR A 114 -2.19 -13.15 7.30
N PRO A 115 -0.99 -13.75 7.29
CA PRO A 115 -0.58 -14.61 6.20
C PRO A 115 -1.33 -15.95 6.22
N TYR A 116 -1.44 -16.58 5.05
CA TYR A 116 -2.18 -17.83 4.84
C TYR A 116 -1.73 -18.97 5.77
N HIS A 117 -0.42 -19.11 6.03
CA HIS A 117 0.10 -20.14 6.94
C HIS A 117 -0.37 -19.98 8.40
N LYS A 118 -0.62 -18.75 8.89
CA LYS A 118 -1.12 -18.49 10.26
C LYS A 118 -2.64 -18.60 10.36
N MET A 119 -3.32 -18.71 9.23
CA MET A 119 -4.76 -18.90 9.20
C MET A 119 -5.07 -20.39 9.31
N ASP A 120 -5.22 -20.83 10.55
CA ASP A 120 -5.48 -22.25 10.83
C ASP A 120 -6.91 -22.66 10.43
N THR A 121 -7.85 -21.70 10.48
CA THR A 121 -9.29 -21.94 10.36
C THR A 121 -9.80 -21.80 8.92
N GLU A 122 -10.60 -22.77 8.46
CA GLU A 122 -11.30 -22.73 7.15
C GLU A 122 -12.18 -21.50 6.96
N LEU A 123 -12.96 -21.15 7.99
CA LEU A 123 -13.76 -19.93 8.03
C LEU A 123 -12.88 -18.68 7.80
N GLY A 124 -11.70 -18.62 8.42
CA GLY A 124 -10.77 -17.49 8.26
C GLY A 124 -10.26 -17.37 6.83
N LEU A 125 -9.91 -18.50 6.21
CA LEU A 125 -9.49 -18.55 4.79
C LEU A 125 -10.61 -18.10 3.86
N PHE A 126 -11.84 -18.57 4.09
CA PHE A 126 -13.01 -18.17 3.30
C PHE A 126 -13.30 -16.68 3.40
N TRP A 127 -13.27 -16.11 4.61
CA TRP A 127 -13.49 -14.68 4.79
C TRP A 127 -12.36 -13.86 4.18
N LYS A 128 -11.11 -14.30 4.33
CA LYS A 128 -9.97 -13.63 3.72
C LYS A 128 -10.11 -13.56 2.20
N SER A 129 -10.37 -14.69 1.53
CA SER A 129 -10.53 -14.70 0.08
C SER A 129 -11.70 -13.81 -0.34
N LYS A 130 -12.83 -13.89 0.37
CA LYS A 130 -14.00 -13.07 0.07
C LYS A 130 -13.71 -11.57 0.19
N ILE A 131 -13.02 -11.16 1.24
CA ILE A 131 -12.67 -9.76 1.50
C ILE A 131 -11.65 -9.27 0.47
N GLU A 132 -10.63 -10.07 0.15
CA GLU A 132 -9.66 -9.75 -0.92
C GLU A 132 -10.38 -9.49 -2.25
N THR A 133 -11.31 -10.37 -2.66
CA THR A 133 -12.09 -10.17 -3.90
C THR A 133 -12.90 -8.88 -3.87
N LEU A 134 -13.56 -8.57 -2.75
CA LEU A 134 -14.34 -7.32 -2.63
C LEU A 134 -13.43 -6.08 -2.68
N TYR A 135 -12.25 -6.10 -2.06
CA TYR A 135 -11.31 -4.98 -2.15
C TYR A 135 -10.73 -4.82 -3.55
N GLU A 136 -10.51 -5.92 -4.28
CA GLU A 136 -10.11 -5.86 -5.69
C GLU A 136 -11.21 -5.28 -6.58
N GLU A 137 -12.49 -5.62 -6.31
CA GLU A 137 -13.64 -5.05 -7.00
C GLU A 137 -13.76 -3.55 -6.71
N LEU A 138 -13.62 -3.13 -5.46
CA LEU A 138 -13.59 -1.71 -5.08
C LEU A 138 -12.40 -0.98 -5.71
N GLY A 139 -11.22 -1.61 -5.78
CA GLY A 139 -10.03 -1.02 -6.38
C GLY A 139 -10.10 -0.86 -7.90
N LYS A 140 -10.89 -1.70 -8.59
CA LYS A 140 -11.19 -1.56 -10.03
C LYS A 140 -12.28 -0.52 -10.30
N MET A 141 -13.05 -0.17 -9.28
CA MET A 141 -14.05 0.87 -9.40
C MET A 141 -13.29 2.20 -9.47
N GLU A 142 -13.18 2.76 -10.67
CA GLU A 142 -12.71 4.12 -10.84
C GLU A 142 -13.72 5.04 -10.16
N VAL A 143 -13.39 5.52 -8.96
CA VAL A 143 -14.13 6.59 -8.31
C VAL A 143 -13.78 7.86 -9.07
N VAL A 144 -14.44 8.07 -10.21
CA VAL A 144 -14.30 9.28 -10.99
C VAL A 144 -14.94 10.40 -10.18
N PHE A 145 -14.13 11.33 -9.67
CA PHE A 145 -14.60 12.48 -8.91
C PHE A 145 -15.39 13.47 -9.80
N PHE A 146 -15.18 13.37 -11.11
CA PHE A 146 -15.74 14.22 -12.13
C PHE A 146 -16.65 13.42 -13.06
N SER A 147 -17.71 14.06 -13.57
CA SER A 147 -18.44 13.49 -14.71
C SER A 147 -17.47 13.34 -15.89
N PRO A 148 -17.61 12.33 -16.77
CA PRO A 148 -16.80 12.25 -17.99
C PRO A 148 -16.82 13.55 -18.81
N GLU A 149 -17.90 14.34 -18.73
CA GLU A 149 -17.98 15.66 -19.35
C GLU A 149 -17.02 16.69 -18.72
N ASP A 150 -16.84 16.64 -17.41
CA ASP A 150 -16.00 17.58 -16.69
C ASP A 150 -14.52 17.26 -16.91
N GLU A 151 -14.15 15.98 -16.99
CA GLU A 151 -12.80 15.55 -17.39
C GLU A 151 -12.39 16.14 -18.74
N VAL A 152 -13.29 16.08 -19.73
CA VAL A 152 -13.05 16.67 -21.05
C VAL A 152 -12.92 18.20 -20.98
N LYS A 153 -13.75 18.88 -20.17
CA LYS A 153 -13.63 20.34 -19.96
C LYS A 153 -12.30 20.72 -19.31
N PHE A 154 -11.83 19.94 -18.34
CA PHE A 154 -10.52 20.18 -17.73
C PHE A 154 -9.40 20.01 -18.74
N GLU A 155 -9.42 18.95 -19.54
CA GLU A 155 -8.42 18.74 -20.58
C GLU A 155 -8.36 19.90 -21.59
N GLN A 156 -9.52 20.40 -22.01
CA GLN A 156 -9.61 21.54 -22.92
C GLN A 156 -9.05 22.80 -22.26
N ARG A 157 -9.46 23.12 -21.03
CA ARG A 157 -8.90 24.25 -20.27
C ARG A 157 -7.39 24.18 -20.09
N PHE A 158 -6.84 23.00 -19.79
CA PHE A 158 -5.39 22.83 -19.64
C PHE A 158 -4.63 22.98 -20.97
N LYS A 159 -5.21 22.53 -22.08
CA LYS A 159 -4.64 22.73 -23.43
C LYS A 159 -4.63 24.22 -23.79
N GLU A 160 -5.72 24.93 -23.52
CA GLU A 160 -5.81 26.39 -23.74
C GLU A 160 -4.81 27.16 -22.88
N LEU A 161 -4.69 26.82 -21.59
CA LEU A 161 -3.71 27.42 -20.69
C LEU A 161 -2.27 27.22 -21.20
N LYS A 162 -1.90 25.98 -21.57
CA LYS A 162 -0.55 25.72 -22.12
C LYS A 162 -0.29 26.46 -23.43
N LEU A 163 -1.30 26.59 -24.29
CA LEU A 163 -1.20 27.36 -25.52
C LEU A 163 -1.01 28.86 -25.23
N SER A 164 -1.75 29.40 -24.26
CA SER A 164 -1.63 30.79 -23.82
C SER A 164 -0.27 31.09 -23.22
N GLU A 165 0.24 30.20 -22.36
CA GLU A 165 1.57 30.31 -21.74
C GLU A 165 2.68 30.22 -22.80
N ARG A 166 2.52 29.34 -23.78
CA ARG A 166 3.45 29.19 -24.91
C ARG A 166 3.40 30.39 -25.87
N ALA A 167 2.25 31.02 -26.04
CA ALA A 167 2.08 32.25 -26.81
C ALA A 167 2.72 33.43 -26.06
N ALA A 168 2.41 33.62 -24.77
CA ALA A 168 3.01 34.63 -23.91
C ALA A 168 4.53 34.51 -23.86
N ARG A 169 5.08 33.29 -23.79
CA ARG A 169 6.52 33.05 -23.85
C ARG A 169 7.14 33.41 -25.21
N ARG A 170 6.42 33.18 -26.32
CA ARG A 170 6.85 33.62 -27.66
C ARG A 170 6.81 35.14 -27.79
N GLU A 171 5.78 35.78 -27.25
CA GLU A 171 5.63 37.23 -27.27
C GLU A 171 6.68 37.92 -26.40
N ALA A 172 6.95 37.40 -25.19
CA ALA A 172 8.04 37.88 -24.35
C ALA A 172 9.41 37.74 -25.05
N ARG A 173 9.68 36.61 -25.73
CA ARG A 173 10.87 36.45 -26.58
C ARG A 173 10.91 37.47 -27.73
N ARG A 174 9.77 37.72 -28.36
CA ARG A 174 9.64 38.70 -29.45
C ARG A 174 9.84 40.13 -28.96
N GLN A 175 9.38 40.49 -27.76
CA GLN A 175 9.61 41.81 -27.18
C GLN A 175 11.08 42.00 -26.74
N MET A 176 11.69 40.96 -26.15
CA MET A 176 13.09 41.00 -25.71
C MET A 176 14.08 41.07 -26.88
N TYR A 177 13.87 40.30 -27.95
CA TYR A 177 14.83 40.18 -29.06
C TYR A 177 14.36 40.85 -30.37
N GLY A 178 13.06 41.11 -30.53
CA GLY A 178 12.48 41.65 -31.77
C GLY A 178 12.64 43.16 -31.95
N SER A 179 13.09 43.89 -30.92
CA SER A 179 13.46 45.31 -31.06
C SER A 179 14.89 45.54 -31.58
N SER A 180 15.69 44.48 -31.77
CA SER A 180 17.08 44.61 -32.27
C SER A 180 17.17 44.78 -33.81
N ALA A 181 16.17 44.31 -34.56
CA ALA A 181 16.22 44.32 -36.03
C ALA A 181 15.68 45.61 -36.70
N LYS A 182 15.20 46.60 -35.93
CA LYS A 182 14.63 47.84 -36.48
C LYS A 182 15.30 49.14 -35.99
N LEU A 183 16.53 49.06 -35.45
CA LEU A 183 17.33 50.23 -35.08
C LEU A 183 18.68 50.33 -35.80
N ASN A 184 18.89 49.58 -36.89
CA ASN A 184 20.12 49.65 -37.71
C ASN A 184 19.90 50.22 -39.13
N GLN A 185 18.80 50.95 -39.38
CA GLN A 185 18.53 51.60 -40.68
C GLN A 185 18.14 53.09 -40.59
N ILE A 186 18.47 53.80 -39.51
CA ILE A 186 18.25 55.27 -39.42
C ILE A 186 19.56 56.05 -39.13
N LYS A 187 20.74 55.45 -39.32
CA LYS A 187 22.01 56.20 -39.24
C LYS A 187 22.96 55.79 -40.35
N GLU A 188 22.70 56.25 -41.57
CA GLU A 188 23.77 56.56 -42.51
C GLU A 188 23.92 58.09 -42.58
N GLY A 189 25.10 58.59 -42.23
CA GLY A 189 25.48 60.00 -42.45
C GLY A 189 26.38 60.59 -41.35
N GLY A 190 27.70 60.46 -41.49
CA GLY A 190 28.67 61.22 -40.69
C GLY A 190 30.08 60.61 -40.65
N GLU A 191 31.05 61.30 -41.26
CA GLU A 191 32.45 60.92 -41.50
C GLU A 191 33.36 60.72 -40.25
N LYS A 192 34.36 59.83 -40.46
CA LYS A 192 35.79 59.83 -40.04
C LYS A 192 36.21 59.94 -38.56
N GLY A 193 37.07 58.99 -38.16
CA GLY A 193 38.35 59.29 -37.47
C GLY A 193 38.75 58.43 -36.26
N ASN A 194 39.79 57.59 -36.46
CA ASN A 194 40.83 57.08 -35.51
C ASN A 194 40.50 56.29 -34.21
N GLY A 195 40.94 55.03 -34.19
CA GLY A 195 42.18 54.61 -33.51
C GLY A 195 42.17 54.12 -32.05
N SER A 196 42.69 52.89 -31.86
CA SER A 196 43.28 52.25 -30.64
C SER A 196 42.31 51.78 -29.53
N SER A 197 42.55 50.74 -28.74
CA SER A 197 43.25 49.44 -28.78
C SER A 197 42.95 48.75 -27.42
N GLU A 198 42.95 47.41 -27.38
CA GLU A 198 43.07 46.56 -26.16
C GLU A 198 41.84 46.55 -25.21
N GLU A 199 41.43 45.48 -24.53
CA GLU A 199 42.11 44.29 -24.05
C GLU A 199 41.08 43.18 -23.69
N ALA A 200 41.57 41.96 -23.50
CA ALA A 200 40.81 40.74 -23.22
C ALA A 200 40.28 40.62 -21.77
N ALA A 201 39.24 39.80 -21.55
CA ALA A 201 39.23 38.76 -20.51
C ALA A 201 37.93 37.95 -20.51
N ALA A 202 38.10 36.63 -20.45
CA ALA A 202 37.07 35.64 -20.18
C ALA A 202 36.86 35.44 -18.67
N SER A 203 35.82 34.64 -18.36
CA SER A 203 35.51 33.93 -17.10
C SER A 203 34.75 34.70 -16.00
N SER A 204 33.55 34.23 -15.64
CA SER A 204 33.37 33.16 -14.64
C SER A 204 31.89 32.95 -14.30
N GLU A 205 31.55 31.69 -14.08
CA GLU A 205 30.28 31.23 -13.52
C GLU A 205 30.18 31.64 -12.04
N GLY A 206 28.96 31.92 -11.58
CA GLY A 206 28.67 32.14 -10.17
C GLY A 206 27.18 32.09 -9.92
N GLY A 207 26.68 30.94 -9.49
CA GLY A 207 25.29 30.74 -9.10
C GLY A 207 24.92 31.48 -7.81
N SER A 208 23.63 31.67 -7.60
CA SER A 208 23.07 31.99 -6.28
C SER A 208 21.74 31.27 -6.12
N HIS A 209 21.81 30.20 -5.34
CA HIS A 209 20.71 29.53 -4.67
C HIS A 209 20.23 30.46 -3.54
N GLY A 210 18.94 30.79 -3.53
CA GLY A 210 18.32 31.59 -2.47
C GLY A 210 17.00 30.95 -2.09
N ASP A 211 17.05 30.00 -1.15
CA ASP A 211 15.92 29.70 -0.28
C ASP A 211 15.64 30.93 0.57
N ASP A 212 14.38 31.36 0.67
CA ASP A 212 13.93 32.01 1.89
C ASP A 212 12.53 31.56 2.26
N SER A 213 12.41 31.23 3.53
CA SER A 213 11.33 30.44 4.12
C SER A 213 10.47 31.32 5.03
N HIS A 214 9.33 30.75 5.41
CA HIS A 214 8.40 31.14 6.48
C HIS A 214 7.32 32.17 6.18
N GLN A 215 6.06 31.70 6.24
CA GLN A 215 5.11 32.24 7.20
C GLN A 215 4.17 31.14 7.71
N GLN A 216 4.26 30.92 9.03
CA GLN A 216 3.46 30.00 9.81
C GLN A 216 2.33 30.80 10.46
N TRP A 217 1.08 30.39 10.25
CA TRP A 217 -0.07 30.95 10.96
C TRP A 217 -0.52 29.97 12.04
N VAL A 218 -0.39 30.41 13.29
CA VAL A 218 -1.05 29.81 14.46
C VAL A 218 -2.29 30.63 14.74
N ALA A 219 -3.44 29.97 14.89
CA ALA A 219 -4.61 30.56 15.51
C ALA A 219 -5.18 29.56 16.51
N ASN A 220 -5.07 29.90 17.79
CA ASN A 220 -5.88 29.38 18.88
C ASN A 220 -6.86 30.49 19.29
N VAL A 221 -8.14 30.14 19.37
CA VAL A 221 -9.11 30.65 20.35
C VAL A 221 -9.93 29.45 20.80
#